data_AF-A0AAE4WGZ0-F1
#
_entry.id   AF-A0AAE4WGZ0-F1
#
_cell.length_a   1.000
_cell.length_b   1.000
_cell.length_c   1.000
_cell.angle_alpha   90.00
_cell.angle_beta   90.00
_cell.angle_gamma   90.00
#
_symmetry.space_group_name_H-M   'P 1'
#
loop_
_entity.id
_entity.type
_entity.pdbx_description
1 polymer ?
#
loop_
_entity_poly.entity_id
_entity_poly.type
_entity_poly.pdbx_seq_one_letter_code
_entity_poly.pdbx_strand_id
1 'polypeptide(L)'
;MVKPAFQDKEKILRPAIDAFKRGEPVIVLKTLLTEIEGVLQSAHRRKHGKSAANLKALFAFATASAEERAGTGDSLLFPASFVEYLKAHTFDHFDPDAVGDTASRHAVGHGAAGADSYTQIRALQAILTLDQFAFYF
;
A
#
# COMPACT_ATOMS: atom_id res chain seq x y z
N MET A 1 1.51 4.54 20.04
CA MET A 1 0.78 5.60 19.32
C MET A 1 0.58 5.16 17.88
N VAL A 2 -0.60 5.38 17.30
CA VAL A 2 -0.85 5.09 15.88
C VAL A 2 -0.04 6.06 15.05
N LYS A 3 0.71 5.58 14.05
CA LYS A 3 1.45 6.48 13.17
C LYS A 3 0.44 7.40 12.45
N PRO A 4 0.72 8.71 12.31
CA PRO A 4 -0.21 9.64 11.68
C PRO A 4 -0.75 9.13 10.35
N ALA A 5 0.08 8.53 9.49
CA ALA A 5 -0.31 7.85 8.24
C ALA A 5 -1.62 7.04 8.31
N PHE A 6 -1.90 6.38 9.43
CA PHE A 6 -2.95 5.37 9.53
C PHE A 6 -4.17 5.79 10.35
N GLN A 7 -4.19 6.98 10.93
CA GLN A 7 -5.19 7.36 11.92
C GLN A 7 -6.63 7.23 11.38
N ASP A 8 -6.88 7.70 10.14
CA ASP A 8 -8.21 7.63 9.51
C ASP A 8 -8.68 6.19 9.22
N LYS A 9 -7.73 5.26 9.09
CA LYS A 9 -7.97 3.88 8.67
C LYS A 9 -7.69 2.87 9.77
N GLU A 10 -7.32 3.30 10.98
CA GLU A 10 -6.83 2.42 12.04
C GLU A 10 -7.81 1.30 12.35
N LYS A 11 -9.10 1.62 12.50
CA LYS A 11 -10.15 0.63 12.82
C LYS A 11 -10.29 -0.46 11.76
N ILE A 12 -9.88 -0.18 10.52
CA ILE A 12 -9.91 -1.13 9.40
C ILE A 12 -8.58 -1.89 9.33
N LEU A 13 -7.44 -1.20 9.53
CA LEU A 13 -6.11 -1.81 9.43
C LEU A 13 -5.75 -2.68 10.63
N ARG A 14 -6.24 -2.34 11.84
CA ARG A 14 -5.96 -3.08 13.08
C ARG A 14 -6.38 -4.56 12.99
N PRO A 15 -7.61 -4.89 12.55
CA PRO A 15 -8.01 -6.29 12.31
C PRO A 15 -7.06 -7.07 11.40
N ALA A 16 -6.52 -6.43 10.36
CA ALA A 16 -5.56 -7.08 9.46
C ALA A 16 -4.24 -7.42 10.18
N ILE A 17 -3.73 -6.53 11.03
CA ILE A 17 -2.53 -6.82 11.82
C ILE A 17 -2.77 -7.96 12.81
N ASP A 18 -3.95 -8.01 13.44
CA ASP A 18 -4.29 -9.11 14.35
C ASP A 18 -4.48 -10.44 13.60
N ALA A 19 -5.04 -10.40 12.39
CA ALA A 19 -5.13 -11.57 11.50
C ALA A 19 -3.75 -12.09 11.07
N PHE A 20 -2.79 -11.20 10.79
CA PHE A 20 -1.42 -11.59 10.47
C PHE A 20 -0.80 -12.41 11.61
N LYS A 21 -0.94 -11.95 12.86
CA LYS A 21 -0.45 -12.66 14.05
C LYS A 21 -1.06 -14.04 14.25
N ARG A 22 -2.29 -14.26 13.76
CA ARG A 22 -2.98 -15.56 13.79
C ARG A 22 -2.65 -16.45 12.60
N GLY A 23 -1.85 -15.99 11.64
CA GLY A 23 -1.53 -16.78 10.47
C GLY A 23 -2.60 -16.75 9.38
N GLU A 24 -3.41 -15.68 9.28
CA GLU A 24 -4.55 -15.58 8.36
C GLU A 24 -4.27 -14.64 7.16
N PRO A 25 -3.48 -15.05 6.15
CA PRO A 25 -2.99 -14.14 5.11
C PRO A 25 -4.08 -13.63 4.16
N VAL A 26 -5.16 -14.39 3.98
CA VAL A 26 -6.31 -13.97 3.16
C VAL A 26 -6.93 -12.69 3.71
N ILE A 27 -7.19 -12.66 5.02
CA ILE A 27 -7.76 -11.49 5.69
C ILE A 27 -6.80 -10.31 5.59
N VAL A 28 -5.52 -10.53 5.85
CA VAL A 28 -4.49 -9.47 5.76
C VAL A 28 -4.49 -8.84 4.37
N LEU A 29 -4.38 -9.66 3.32
CA LEU A 29 -4.23 -9.16 1.95
C LEU A 29 -5.53 -8.52 1.45
N LYS A 30 -6.69 -9.12 1.73
CA LYS A 30 -7.99 -8.56 1.36
C LYS A 30 -8.26 -7.22 2.04
N THR A 31 -7.80 -7.02 3.28
CA THR A 31 -7.95 -5.74 3.97
C THR A 31 -6.90 -4.73 3.55
N LEU A 32 -5.61 -5.07 3.62
CA LEU A 32 -4.54 -4.09 3.41
C LEU A 32 -4.46 -3.62 1.96
N LEU A 33 -4.52 -4.53 0.99
CA LEU A 33 -4.34 -4.15 -0.42
C LEU A 33 -5.55 -3.40 -0.99
N THR A 34 -6.76 -3.63 -0.47
CA THR A 34 -7.93 -2.86 -0.90
C THR A 34 -7.94 -1.47 -0.27
N GLU A 35 -7.40 -1.31 0.94
CA GLU A 35 -7.34 -0.04 1.65
C GLU A 35 -6.10 0.81 1.35
N ILE A 36 -5.08 0.24 0.70
CA ILE A 36 -3.77 0.91 0.50
C ILE A 36 -3.86 2.24 -0.26
N GLU A 37 -4.75 2.33 -1.26
CA GLU A 37 -5.03 3.60 -1.96
C GLU A 37 -5.73 4.60 -1.02
N GLY A 38 -6.64 4.11 -0.18
CA GLY A 38 -7.33 4.91 0.83
C GLY A 38 -6.37 5.52 1.85
N VAL A 39 -5.33 4.79 2.26
CA VAL A 39 -4.26 5.31 3.13
C VAL A 39 -3.52 6.47 2.45
N LEU A 40 -3.11 6.31 1.19
CA LEU A 40 -2.47 7.37 0.40
C LEU A 40 -3.39 8.59 0.22
N GLN A 41 -4.67 8.37 -0.09
CA GLN A 41 -5.66 9.44 -0.25
C GLN A 41 -5.89 10.21 1.05
N SER A 42 -5.97 9.52 2.19
CA SER A 42 -6.06 10.15 3.52
C SER A 42 -4.85 11.01 3.83
N ALA A 43 -3.64 10.52 3.54
CA ALA A 43 -2.42 11.30 3.72
C ALA A 43 -2.40 12.55 2.82
N HIS A 44 -2.71 12.39 1.53
CA HIS A 44 -2.79 13.49 0.58
C HIS A 44 -3.83 14.53 1.02
N ARG A 45 -5.01 14.10 1.47
CA ARG A 45 -6.08 14.99 1.94
C ARG A 45 -5.66 15.79 3.16
N ARG A 46 -4.94 15.18 4.10
CA ARG A 46 -4.45 15.91 5.29
C ARG A 46 -3.41 16.97 4.94
N LYS A 47 -2.54 16.71 3.96
CA LYS A 47 -1.52 17.68 3.53
C LYS A 47 -2.08 18.80 2.64
N HIS A 48 -3.04 18.48 1.76
CA HIS A 48 -3.50 19.40 0.71
C HIS A 48 -4.97 19.85 0.83
N GLY A 49 -5.71 19.37 1.84
CA GLY A 49 -7.13 19.67 2.02
C GLY A 49 -8.08 18.98 1.03
N LYS A 50 -7.56 18.17 0.10
CA LYS A 50 -8.35 17.47 -0.94
C LYS A 50 -7.73 16.13 -1.32
N SER A 51 -8.54 15.22 -1.86
CA SER A 51 -8.04 13.97 -2.47
C SER A 51 -7.20 14.25 -3.71
N ALA A 52 -6.28 13.33 -4.02
CA ALA A 52 -5.60 13.33 -5.31
C ALA A 52 -6.56 12.91 -6.42
N ALA A 53 -6.39 13.49 -7.61
CA ALA A 53 -7.27 13.26 -8.75
C ALA A 53 -7.09 11.88 -9.41
N ASN A 54 -5.92 11.26 -9.29
CA ASN A 54 -5.59 9.97 -9.89
C ASN A 54 -4.36 9.34 -9.22
N LEU A 55 -4.05 8.08 -9.58
CA LEU A 55 -2.90 7.34 -9.05
C LEU A 55 -1.56 8.02 -9.34
N LYS A 56 -1.40 8.65 -10.52
CA LYS A 56 -0.16 9.39 -10.87
C LYS A 56 0.09 10.52 -9.88
N ALA A 57 -0.95 11.26 -9.49
CA ALA A 57 -0.87 12.31 -8.48
C ALA A 57 -0.55 11.74 -7.08
N LEU A 58 -1.07 10.56 -6.73
CA LEU A 58 -0.71 9.89 -5.47
C LEU A 58 0.75 9.44 -5.44
N PHE A 59 1.29 8.90 -6.54
CA PHE A 59 2.71 8.53 -6.61
C PHE A 59 3.62 9.74 -6.54
N ALA A 60 3.27 10.84 -7.22
CA ALA A 60 4.01 12.10 -7.11
C ALA A 60 4.00 12.62 -5.67
N PHE A 61 2.85 12.56 -4.99
CA PHE A 61 2.74 12.92 -3.57
C PHE A 61 3.59 12.03 -2.65
N ALA A 62 3.56 10.71 -2.85
CA ALA A 62 4.35 9.78 -2.06
C ALA A 62 5.86 10.04 -2.24
N THR A 63 6.30 10.24 -3.49
CA THR A 63 7.70 10.59 -3.81
C THR A 63 8.12 11.88 -3.13
N ALA A 64 7.35 12.95 -3.31
CA ALA A 64 7.69 14.26 -2.75
C ALA A 64 7.69 14.26 -1.21
N SER A 65 6.75 13.55 -0.58
CA SER A 65 6.70 13.44 0.88
C SER A 65 7.88 12.63 1.42
N ALA A 66 8.30 11.59 0.70
CA ALA A 66 9.45 10.79 1.04
C ALA A 66 10.77 11.56 0.89
N GLU A 67 10.94 12.32 -0.21
CA GLU A 67 12.09 13.19 -0.41
C GLU A 67 12.14 14.31 0.64
N GLU A 68 11.00 14.92 0.99
CA GLU A 68 10.94 15.91 2.07
C GLU A 68 11.38 15.32 3.43
N ARG A 69 11.00 14.07 3.72
CA ARG A 69 11.38 13.36 4.94
C ARG A 69 12.84 12.88 4.96
N ALA A 70 13.36 12.47 3.81
CA ALA A 70 14.60 11.71 3.70
C ALA A 70 15.75 12.47 3.02
N GLY A 71 15.47 13.67 2.50
CA GLY A 71 16.42 14.53 1.80
C GLY A 71 16.38 14.36 0.28
N THR A 72 16.90 13.23 -0.22
CA THR A 72 17.06 12.98 -1.67
C THR A 72 16.48 11.64 -2.12
N GLY A 73 16.38 11.46 -3.44
CA GLY A 73 15.93 10.24 -4.12
C GLY A 73 16.66 8.95 -3.70
N ASP A 74 17.95 9.08 -3.35
CA ASP A 74 18.85 7.97 -2.99
C ASP A 74 19.11 7.87 -1.48
N SER A 75 18.24 8.49 -0.68
CA SER A 75 18.28 8.38 0.78
C SER A 75 17.95 6.96 1.27
N LEU A 76 18.23 6.68 2.54
CA LEU A 76 18.00 5.38 3.19
C LEU A 76 16.54 4.91 3.17
N LEU A 77 15.59 5.79 2.85
CA LEU A 77 14.19 5.44 2.71
C LEU A 77 13.78 5.13 1.26
N PHE A 78 14.73 5.10 0.33
CA PHE A 78 14.60 4.66 -1.05
C PHE A 78 13.34 5.16 -1.79
N PRO A 79 13.02 6.47 -1.73
CA PRO A 79 11.79 7.02 -2.30
C PRO A 79 11.56 6.66 -3.76
N ALA A 80 12.59 6.76 -4.60
CA ALA A 80 12.48 6.43 -6.02
C ALA A 80 12.23 4.93 -6.24
N SER A 81 13.04 4.07 -5.63
CA SER A 81 12.93 2.60 -5.80
C SER A 81 11.61 2.06 -5.23
N PHE A 82 11.14 2.62 -4.12
CA PHE A 82 9.87 2.19 -3.53
C PHE A 82 8.67 2.60 -4.39
N VAL A 83 8.70 3.76 -5.04
CA VAL A 83 7.64 4.16 -5.98
C VAL A 83 7.61 3.25 -7.20
N GLU A 84 8.76 2.83 -7.72
CA GLU A 84 8.82 1.84 -8.79
C GLU A 84 8.29 0.47 -8.32
N TYR A 85 8.63 0.04 -7.10
CA TYR A 85 8.04 -1.16 -6.50
C TYR A 85 6.51 -1.07 -6.40
N LEU A 86 5.96 0.07 -5.97
CA LEU A 86 4.51 0.27 -5.88
C LEU A 86 3.87 0.13 -7.26
N LYS A 87 4.43 0.77 -8.29
CA LYS A 87 3.91 0.69 -9.67
C LYS A 87 3.97 -0.73 -10.22
N ALA A 88 5.09 -1.44 -10.02
CA ALA A 88 5.33 -2.75 -10.61
C ALA A 88 4.65 -3.91 -9.87
N HIS A 89 4.29 -3.75 -8.59
CA HIS A 89 3.81 -4.88 -7.79
C HIS A 89 2.53 -4.62 -7.01
N THR A 90 2.33 -3.39 -6.51
CA THR A 90 1.16 -3.09 -5.67
C THR A 90 0.01 -2.56 -6.51
N PHE A 91 0.28 -1.58 -7.36
CA PHE A 91 -0.65 -0.88 -8.25
C PHE A 91 -0.43 -1.27 -9.72
N ASP A 92 0.16 -2.44 -9.95
CA ASP A 92 0.39 -2.94 -11.30
C ASP A 92 -0.90 -2.98 -12.11
N HIS A 93 -0.78 -2.81 -13.42
CA HIS A 93 -1.90 -2.83 -14.33
C HIS A 93 -2.66 -4.15 -14.19
N PHE A 94 -3.99 -4.05 -14.14
CA PHE A 94 -4.85 -5.22 -14.04
C PHE A 94 -5.53 -5.46 -15.37
N ASP A 95 -5.18 -6.58 -15.97
CA ASP A 95 -5.87 -7.16 -17.11
C ASP A 95 -6.71 -8.34 -16.59
N PRO A 96 -8.06 -8.25 -16.67
CA PRO A 96 -8.95 -9.30 -16.19
C PRO A 96 -8.82 -10.61 -16.98
N ASP A 97 -8.31 -10.55 -18.21
CA ASP A 97 -8.14 -11.71 -19.10
C ASP A 97 -6.72 -12.28 -19.03
N ALA A 98 -5.78 -11.56 -18.40
CA ALA A 98 -4.42 -12.05 -18.18
C ALA A 98 -4.38 -13.10 -17.07
N VAL A 99 -3.91 -14.30 -17.40
CA VAL A 99 -3.58 -15.35 -16.43
C VAL A 99 -2.25 -14.97 -15.77
N GLY A 100 -2.33 -14.22 -14.67
CA GLY A 100 -1.16 -13.65 -13.99
C GLY A 100 -1.12 -14.01 -12.51
N ASP A 101 0.07 -14.38 -12.04
CA ASP A 101 0.39 -14.74 -10.66
C ASP A 101 0.44 -13.52 -9.70
N THR A 102 0.10 -12.33 -10.20
CA THR A 102 0.31 -11.08 -9.49
C THR A 102 -0.87 -10.76 -8.59
N ALA A 103 -0.73 -11.07 -7.29
CA ALA A 103 -1.62 -10.60 -6.24
C ALA A 103 -1.46 -9.08 -5.96
N SER A 104 -1.54 -8.26 -7.00
CA SER A 104 -1.60 -6.79 -6.90
C SER A 104 -2.89 -6.39 -6.17
N ARG A 105 -3.00 -5.11 -5.78
CA ARG A 105 -4.23 -4.62 -5.17
C ARG A 105 -5.46 -4.81 -6.06
N HIS A 106 -5.26 -4.73 -7.36
CA HIS A 106 -6.33 -4.80 -8.33
C HIS A 106 -6.77 -6.26 -8.47
N ALA A 107 -5.84 -7.20 -8.62
CA ALA A 107 -6.17 -8.63 -8.63
C ALA A 107 -6.87 -9.07 -7.33
N VAL A 108 -6.40 -8.62 -6.17
CA VAL A 108 -7.02 -8.95 -4.88
C VAL A 108 -8.39 -8.27 -4.72
N GLY A 109 -8.52 -7.00 -5.11
CA GLY A 109 -9.75 -6.23 -5.02
C GLY A 109 -10.84 -6.69 -5.99
N HIS A 110 -10.46 -7.11 -7.19
CA HIS A 110 -11.39 -7.66 -8.20
C HIS A 110 -11.65 -9.16 -8.02
N GLY A 111 -10.94 -9.84 -7.10
CA GLY A 111 -11.14 -11.27 -6.84
C GLY A 111 -10.48 -12.20 -7.86
N ALA A 112 -9.57 -11.67 -8.69
CA ALA A 112 -8.83 -12.43 -9.69
C ALA A 112 -7.56 -13.09 -9.15
N ALA A 113 -7.08 -12.71 -7.96
CA ALA A 113 -5.92 -13.33 -7.33
C ALA A 113 -6.19 -14.79 -6.95
N GLY A 114 -5.33 -15.72 -7.41
CA GLY A 114 -5.43 -17.13 -7.11
C GLY A 114 -5.25 -17.46 -5.62
N ALA A 115 -5.83 -18.58 -5.17
CA ALA A 115 -5.80 -18.98 -3.76
C ALA A 115 -4.37 -19.12 -3.21
N ASP A 116 -3.45 -19.67 -4.00
CA ASP A 116 -2.06 -19.91 -3.60
C ASP A 116 -1.25 -18.62 -3.43
N SER A 117 -1.74 -17.50 -3.94
CA SER A 117 -1.11 -16.19 -3.77
C SER A 117 -1.29 -15.60 -2.36
N TYR A 118 -2.24 -16.12 -1.58
CA TYR A 118 -2.51 -15.67 -0.21
C TYR A 118 -1.58 -16.32 0.80
N THR A 119 -0.32 -15.91 0.79
CA THR A 119 0.72 -16.45 1.69
C THR A 119 1.07 -15.49 2.83
N GLN A 120 1.62 -16.04 3.92
CA GLN A 120 2.17 -15.22 5.02
C GLN A 120 3.28 -14.28 4.57
N ILE A 121 4.10 -14.72 3.60
CA ILE A 121 5.17 -13.88 3.02
C ILE A 121 4.57 -12.67 2.32
N ARG A 122 3.53 -12.86 1.49
CA ARG A 122 2.83 -11.77 0.81
C ARG A 122 2.14 -10.83 1.82
N ALA A 123 1.52 -11.40 2.85
CA ALA A 123 0.91 -10.62 3.92
C ALA A 123 1.93 -9.72 4.63
N LEU A 124 3.12 -10.24 4.93
CA LEU A 124 4.24 -9.46 5.48
C LEU A 124 4.69 -8.36 4.54
N GLN A 125 4.84 -8.65 3.24
CA GLN A 125 5.19 -7.64 2.23
C GLN A 125 4.18 -6.49 2.20
N ALA A 126 2.87 -6.79 2.25
CA ALA A 126 1.83 -5.75 2.30
C ALA A 126 1.93 -4.90 3.58
N ILE A 127 2.20 -5.52 4.73
CA ILE A 127 2.42 -4.79 6.00
C ILE A 127 3.63 -3.86 5.89
N LEU A 128 4.76 -4.35 5.38
CA LEU A 128 5.98 -3.57 5.21
C LEU A 128 5.79 -2.44 4.20
N THR A 129 4.99 -2.66 3.16
CA THR A 129 4.62 -1.61 2.19
C THR A 129 3.85 -0.48 2.88
N LEU A 130 2.88 -0.80 3.74
CA LEU A 130 2.21 0.23 4.54
C LEU A 130 3.17 0.88 5.54
N ASP A 131 4.02 0.10 6.21
CA ASP A 131 4.97 0.66 7.19
C ASP A 131 5.90 1.69 6.56
N GLN A 132 6.35 1.46 5.32
CA GLN A 132 7.14 2.41 4.55
C GLN A 132 6.40 3.74 4.34
N PHE A 133 5.10 3.72 4.04
CA PHE A 133 4.30 4.95 3.95
C PHE A 133 4.35 5.78 5.22
N ALA A 134 4.39 5.12 6.37
CA ALA A 134 4.40 5.82 7.64
C ALA A 134 5.77 6.42 8.01
N PHE A 135 6.82 6.11 7.26
CA PHE A 135 8.06 6.88 7.29
C PHE A 135 8.01 8.12 6.39
N TYR A 136 7.13 8.12 5.38
CA TYR A 136 6.98 9.23 4.43
C TYR A 136 6.02 10.32 4.92
N PHE A 137 4.97 9.98 5.68
CA PHE A 137 3.95 10.95 6.12
C PHE A 137 3.25 10.59 7.44
#